data_AF-A0A178B6D3-F1
#
_entry.id   AF-A0A178B6D3-F1
#
_cell.length_a   1.000
_cell.length_b   1.000
_cell.length_c   1.000
_cell.angle_alpha   90.00
_cell.angle_beta   90.00
_cell.angle_gamma   90.00
#
_symmetry.space_group_name_H-M   'P 1'
#
loop_
_entity.id
_entity.type
_entity.pdbx_description
1 polymer ?
#
loop_
_entity_poly.entity_id
_entity_poly.type
_entity_poly.pdbx_seq_one_letter_code
_entity_poly.pdbx_strand_id
1 'polypeptide(L)'
;MSLPPFSPYHIPALLIGTAISLACIPPYFNPRAGILEYGLPAHIANSPTAYSPWILYTSRIHAMGVLILTFYVKGNFEAVDMIMSAFGVLGLVDAWVCVREGVRKRALERGIMGVACGVWGFWGGTGRGR
;
A
#
# COMPACT_ATOMS: atom_id res chain seq x y z
N MET A 1 -10.76 -13.11 -22.50
CA MET A 1 -9.42 -12.86 -21.93
C MET A 1 -9.17 -13.94 -20.90
N SER A 2 -8.22 -14.84 -21.13
CA SER A 2 -7.85 -15.87 -20.15
C SER A 2 -6.94 -15.26 -19.09
N LEU A 3 -7.09 -15.68 -17.82
CA LEU A 3 -6.19 -15.27 -16.75
C LEU A 3 -4.78 -15.83 -17.02
N PRO A 4 -3.71 -15.10 -16.62
CA PRO A 4 -2.37 -15.65 -16.72
C PRO A 4 -2.21 -16.86 -15.78
N PRO A 5 -1.30 -17.80 -16.10
CA PRO A 5 -0.98 -18.91 -15.21
C PRO A 5 -0.48 -18.40 -13.87
N PHE A 6 -0.93 -19.02 -12.79
CA PHE A 6 -0.53 -18.64 -11.44
C PHE A 6 0.87 -19.20 -11.11
N SER A 7 1.69 -18.37 -10.47
CA SER A 7 3.00 -18.73 -9.96
C SER A 7 3.14 -18.26 -8.51
N PRO A 8 3.87 -18.97 -7.63
CA PRO A 8 4.12 -18.52 -6.25
C PRO A 8 4.73 -17.11 -6.16
N TYR A 9 5.47 -16.70 -7.19
CA TYR A 9 6.03 -15.34 -7.33
C TYR A 9 4.97 -14.23 -7.41
N HIS A 10 3.71 -14.58 -7.68
CA HIS A 10 2.60 -13.64 -7.77
C HIS A 10 1.97 -13.34 -6.40
N ILE A 11 2.22 -14.18 -5.38
CA ILE A 11 1.57 -14.08 -4.06
C ILE A 11 1.80 -12.71 -3.43
N PRO A 12 3.02 -12.14 -3.37
CA PRO A 12 3.23 -10.84 -2.72
C PRO A 12 2.41 -9.72 -3.37
N ALA A 13 2.44 -9.61 -4.70
CA ALA A 13 1.70 -8.58 -5.41
C ALA A 13 0.19 -8.74 -5.28
N LEU A 14 -0.33 -9.97 -5.35
CA LEU A 14 -1.76 -10.25 -5.17
C LEU A 14 -2.24 -9.95 -3.76
N LEU A 15 -1.46 -10.35 -2.75
CA LEU A 15 -1.77 -10.06 -1.35
C LEU A 15 -1.81 -8.55 -1.11
N ILE A 16 -0.77 -7.83 -1.54
CA ILE A 16 -0.67 -6.38 -1.35
C ILE A 16 -1.77 -5.65 -2.13
N GLY A 17 -1.95 -5.98 -3.41
CA GLY A 17 -2.98 -5.38 -4.26
C GLY A 17 -4.38 -5.56 -3.69
N THR A 18 -4.69 -6.75 -3.18
CA THR A 18 -5.98 -7.04 -2.54
C THR A 18 -6.13 -6.31 -1.21
N ALA A 19 -5.12 -6.39 -0.33
CA ALA A 19 -5.15 -5.80 0.99
C ALA A 19 -5.40 -4.29 0.91
N ILE A 20 -4.65 -3.57 0.07
CA ILE A 20 -4.79 -2.10 -0.02
C ILE A 20 -6.05 -1.68 -0.78
N SER A 21 -6.54 -2.47 -1.74
CA SER A 21 -7.80 -2.17 -2.44
C SER A 21 -8.99 -2.22 -1.48
N LEU A 22 -8.98 -3.16 -0.53
CA LEU A 22 -10.07 -3.30 0.43
C LEU A 22 -9.88 -2.42 1.67
N ALA A 23 -8.69 -2.37 2.25
CA ALA A 23 -8.40 -1.63 3.48
C ALA A 23 -8.52 -0.11 3.32
N CYS A 24 -8.42 0.42 2.08
CA CYS A 24 -8.53 1.86 1.85
C CYS A 24 -9.96 2.36 1.65
N ILE A 25 -10.97 1.47 1.59
CA ILE A 25 -12.38 1.87 1.43
C ILE A 25 -13.00 2.44 2.71
N PRO A 26 -12.87 1.79 3.90
CA PRO A 26 -13.49 2.29 5.13
C PRO A 26 -13.14 3.75 5.50
N PRO A 27 -11.90 4.24 5.31
CA PRO A 27 -11.53 5.64 5.59
C PRO A 27 -12.33 6.69 4.83
N TYR A 28 -13.00 6.35 3.71
CA TYR A 28 -13.86 7.30 2.98
C TYR A 28 -15.12 7.67 3.77
N PHE A 29 -15.59 6.75 4.62
CA PHE A 29 -16.81 6.92 5.40
C PHE A 29 -16.50 7.24 6.86
N ASN A 30 -15.35 6.81 7.37
CA ASN A 30 -14.90 7.09 8.73
C ASN A 30 -13.39 7.39 8.77
N PRO A 31 -12.97 8.63 8.43
CA PRO A 31 -11.56 9.01 8.36
C PRO A 31 -10.86 8.86 9.72
N ARG A 32 -11.56 9.21 10.80
CA ARG A 32 -11.07 9.07 12.18
C ARG A 32 -10.68 7.62 12.50
N ALA A 33 -11.56 6.66 12.21
CA ALA A 33 -11.26 5.25 12.42
C ALA A 33 -10.05 4.81 11.60
N GLY A 34 -9.96 5.23 10.33
CA GLY A 34 -8.82 4.94 9.47
C GLY A 34 -7.49 5.49 9.99
N ILE A 35 -7.48 6.73 10.53
CA ILE A 35 -6.27 7.34 11.13
C ILE A 35 -5.80 6.53 12.35
N LEU A 36 -6.75 6.08 13.19
CA LEU A 36 -6.45 5.25 14.37
C LEU A 36 -5.96 3.85 13.96
N GLU A 37 -6.59 3.23 12.97
CA GLU A 37 -6.22 1.91 12.46
C GLU A 37 -4.82 1.92 11.84
N TYR A 38 -4.50 2.98 11.10
CA TYR A 38 -3.14 3.23 10.61
C TYR A 38 -2.12 3.33 11.75
N GLY A 39 -2.57 3.74 12.94
CA GLY A 39 -1.77 3.81 14.15
C GLY A 39 -1.27 5.20 14.50
N LEU A 40 -1.86 6.26 13.94
CA LEU A 40 -1.57 7.64 14.34
C LEU A 40 -2.26 7.98 15.67
N PRO A 41 -1.71 8.93 16.45
CA PRO A 41 -2.21 9.28 17.77
C PRO A 41 -3.61 9.93 17.71
N ALA A 42 -4.35 9.79 18.81
CA ALA A 42 -5.74 10.23 18.91
C ALA A 42 -5.93 11.74 18.65
N HIS A 43 -4.94 12.57 18.98
CA HIS A 43 -5.03 14.01 18.72
C HIS A 43 -5.08 14.36 17.22
N ILE A 44 -4.40 13.57 16.37
CA ILE A 44 -4.51 13.70 14.91
C ILE A 44 -5.86 13.14 14.44
N ALA A 45 -6.24 11.97 14.95
CA ALA A 45 -7.51 11.33 14.59
C ALA A 45 -8.75 12.14 14.98
N ASN A 46 -8.64 13.01 16.01
CA ASN A 46 -9.71 13.90 16.44
C ASN A 46 -9.65 15.28 15.76
N SER A 47 -8.71 15.52 14.85
CA SER A 47 -8.58 16.78 14.10
C SER A 47 -9.35 16.72 12.79
N PRO A 48 -10.46 17.47 12.62
CA PRO A 48 -11.22 17.46 11.36
C PRO A 48 -10.41 17.90 10.14
N THR A 49 -9.40 18.75 10.36
CA THR A 49 -8.49 19.22 9.30
C THR A 49 -7.64 18.11 8.71
N ALA A 50 -7.45 17.00 9.43
CA ALA A 50 -6.73 15.82 8.94
C ALA A 50 -7.59 14.93 8.03
N TYR A 51 -8.92 15.07 8.02
CA TYR A 51 -9.80 14.11 7.33
C TYR A 51 -9.73 14.21 5.81
N SER A 52 -9.83 15.41 5.25
CA SER A 52 -9.72 15.60 3.80
C SER A 52 -8.39 15.10 3.22
N PRO A 53 -7.20 15.46 3.76
CA PRO A 53 -5.95 14.91 3.25
C PRO A 53 -5.85 13.40 3.48
N TRP A 54 -6.45 12.86 4.55
CA TRP A 54 -6.50 11.41 4.76
C TRP A 54 -7.28 10.68 3.68
N ILE A 55 -8.49 11.14 3.36
CA ILE A 55 -9.33 10.55 2.31
C ILE A 55 -8.61 10.61 0.94
N LEU A 56 -7.97 11.74 0.63
CA LEU A 56 -7.20 11.89 -0.61
C LEU A 56 -5.95 10.99 -0.65
N TYR A 57 -5.32 10.77 0.49
CA TYR A 57 -4.21 9.85 0.62
C TYR A 57 -4.68 8.40 0.38
N THR A 58 -5.71 7.95 1.12
CA THR A 58 -6.20 6.58 1.00
C THR A 58 -6.76 6.28 -0.39
N SER A 59 -7.30 7.28 -1.09
CA SER A 59 -7.78 7.08 -2.47
C SER A 59 -6.67 6.82 -3.48
N ARG A 60 -5.51 7.45 -3.31
CA ARG A 60 -4.33 7.18 -4.14
C ARG A 60 -3.78 5.79 -3.89
N ILE A 61 -3.71 5.36 -2.62
CA ILE A 61 -3.26 4.00 -2.27
C ILE A 61 -4.26 2.94 -2.77
N HIS A 62 -5.57 3.19 -2.66
CA HIS A 62 -6.60 2.36 -3.25
C HIS A 62 -6.39 2.22 -4.76
N ALA A 63 -6.21 3.34 -5.48
CA ALA A 63 -5.96 3.31 -6.92
C ALA A 63 -4.73 2.46 -7.29
N MET A 64 -3.66 2.50 -6.50
CA MET A 64 -2.48 1.64 -6.71
C MET A 64 -2.82 0.16 -6.57
N GLY A 65 -3.66 -0.23 -5.60
CA GLY A 65 -4.14 -1.60 -5.45
C GLY A 65 -4.95 -2.08 -6.65
N VAL A 66 -5.87 -1.24 -7.13
CA VAL A 66 -6.67 -1.53 -8.32
C VAL A 66 -5.76 -1.69 -9.54
N LEU A 67 -4.75 -0.84 -9.68
CA LEU A 67 -3.78 -0.94 -10.77
C LEU A 67 -2.97 -2.23 -10.71
N ILE A 68 -2.48 -2.64 -9.54
CA ILE A 68 -1.78 -3.93 -9.36
C ILE A 68 -2.65 -5.08 -9.84
N LEU A 69 -3.90 -5.16 -9.37
CA LEU A 69 -4.81 -6.25 -9.74
C LEU A 69 -5.19 -6.20 -11.22
N THR A 70 -5.40 -5.00 -11.77
CA THR A 70 -5.73 -4.81 -13.18
C THR A 70 -4.59 -5.24 -14.09
N PHE A 71 -3.36 -4.80 -13.81
CA PHE A 71 -2.19 -5.18 -14.61
C PHE A 71 -1.85 -6.65 -14.46
N TYR A 72 -2.06 -7.23 -13.27
CA TYR A 72 -1.94 -8.66 -13.06
C TYR A 72 -2.89 -9.45 -13.97
N VAL A 73 -4.20 -9.12 -13.97
CA VAL A 73 -5.19 -9.80 -14.83
C VAL A 73 -4.87 -9.63 -16.32
N LYS A 74 -4.25 -8.50 -16.70
CA LYS A 74 -3.76 -8.26 -18.07
C LYS A 74 -2.45 -8.97 -18.42
N GLY A 75 -1.81 -9.67 -17.47
CA GLY A 75 -0.51 -10.31 -17.64
C GLY A 75 0.67 -9.33 -17.70
N ASN A 76 0.46 -8.05 -17.39
CA ASN A 76 1.51 -7.04 -17.39
C ASN A 76 2.22 -7.00 -16.04
N PHE A 77 3.02 -8.03 -15.77
CA PHE A 77 3.74 -8.15 -14.49
C PHE A 77 4.84 -7.10 -14.28
N GLU A 78 5.36 -6.51 -15.36
CA GLU A 78 6.36 -5.44 -15.24
C GLU A 78 5.74 -4.17 -14.67
N ALA A 79 4.53 -3.81 -15.11
CA ALA A 79 3.78 -2.71 -14.51
C ALA A 79 3.44 -2.98 -13.04
N VAL A 80 3.11 -4.22 -12.69
CA VAL A 80 2.91 -4.62 -11.29
C VAL A 80 4.17 -4.40 -10.45
N ASP A 81 5.31 -4.89 -10.94
CA ASP A 81 6.61 -4.73 -10.29
C ASP A 81 7.03 -3.27 -10.16
N MET A 82 6.73 -2.43 -11.15
CA MET A 82 7.00 -0.99 -11.10
C MET A 82 6.19 -0.29 -9.99
N ILE A 83 4.90 -0.62 -9.84
CA ILE A 83 4.06 -0.08 -8.76
C ILE A 83 4.55 -0.58 -7.40
N MET A 84 4.85 -1.88 -7.28
CA MET A 84 5.42 -2.46 -6.07
C MET A 84 6.75 -1.79 -5.69
N SER A 85 7.60 -1.47 -6.66
CA SER A 85 8.86 -0.76 -6.44
C SER A 85 8.63 0.62 -5.81
N ALA A 86 7.62 1.36 -6.29
CA ALA A 86 7.26 2.67 -5.75
C ALA A 86 6.82 2.62 -4.28
N PHE A 87 6.33 1.47 -3.77
CA PHE A 87 5.97 1.33 -2.36
C PHE A 87 7.17 1.42 -1.42
N GLY A 88 8.39 1.23 -1.92
CA GLY A 88 9.60 1.50 -1.16
C GLY A 88 9.66 2.95 -0.67
N VAL A 89 9.38 3.91 -1.56
CA VAL A 89 9.34 5.35 -1.21
C VAL A 89 8.19 5.62 -0.24
N LEU A 90 7.01 5.05 -0.47
CA LEU A 90 5.86 5.24 0.41
C LEU A 90 6.15 4.73 1.83
N GLY A 91 6.74 3.54 1.97
CA GLY A 91 7.11 2.98 3.28
C GLY A 91 8.13 3.83 4.03
N LEU A 92 9.11 4.42 3.33
CA LEU A 92 10.08 5.31 3.95
C LEU A 92 9.43 6.61 4.46
N VAL A 93 8.52 7.20 3.68
CA VAL A 93 7.77 8.40 4.08
C VAL A 93 6.83 8.08 5.25
N ASP A 94 6.11 6.96 5.19
CA ASP A 94 5.24 6.49 6.28
C ASP A 94 6.04 6.31 7.58
N ALA A 95 7.21 5.67 7.49
CA ALA A 95 8.09 5.47 8.63
C ALA A 95 8.56 6.81 9.22
N TRP A 96 9.01 7.73 8.37
CA TRP A 96 9.46 9.05 8.79
C TRP A 96 8.35 9.84 9.50
N VAL A 97 7.14 9.87 8.95
CA VAL A 97 5.98 10.53 9.59
C VAL A 97 5.65 9.85 10.92
N CYS A 98 5.59 8.52 10.96
CA CYS A 98 5.31 7.79 12.20
C CYS A 98 6.38 8.05 13.30
N VAL A 99 7.66 8.21 12.95
CA VAL A 99 8.69 8.63 13.90
C VAL A 99 8.41 10.03 14.43
N ARG A 100 8.06 10.97 13.54
CA ARG A 100 7.75 12.36 13.89
C ARG A 100 6.55 12.46 14.85
N GLU A 101 5.53 11.64 14.63
CA GLU A 101 4.31 11.60 15.45
C GLU A 101 4.44 10.71 16.70
N GLY A 102 5.65 10.23 17.02
CA GLY A 102 5.93 9.48 18.24
C GLY A 102 5.51 8.00 18.22
N VAL A 103 5.05 7.47 17.09
CA VAL A 103 4.54 6.10 16.92
C VAL A 103 5.59 5.17 16.28
N ARG A 104 6.75 5.05 16.94
CA ARG A 104 7.96 4.37 16.42
C ARG A 104 7.77 2.89 16.07
N LYS A 105 6.93 2.15 16.81
CA LYS A 105 6.64 0.74 16.49
C LYS A 105 5.98 0.62 15.12
N ARG A 106 4.99 1.49 14.85
CA ARG A 106 4.32 1.56 13.54
C ARG A 106 5.26 2.05 12.45
N ALA A 107 6.16 2.99 12.76
CA ALA A 107 7.18 3.42 11.81
C ALA A 107 8.02 2.25 11.28
N LEU A 108 8.48 1.38 12.19
CA LEU A 108 9.28 0.22 11.82
C LEU A 108 8.49 -0.77 10.96
N GLU A 109 7.27 -1.12 11.39
CA GLU A 109 6.39 -2.04 10.65
C GLU A 109 6.15 -1.54 9.21
N ARG A 110 5.81 -0.27 9.04
CA ARG A 110 5.51 0.33 7.74
C ARG A 110 6.76 0.49 6.87
N GLY A 111 7.87 0.90 7.47
CA GLY A 111 9.15 1.03 6.78
C GLY A 111 9.63 -0.31 6.24
N ILE A 112 9.63 -1.37 7.06
CA ILE A 112 10.04 -2.71 6.64
C ILE A 112 9.13 -3.22 5.53
N MET A 113 7.80 -3.13 5.71
CA MET A 113 6.87 -3.64 4.71
C MET A 113 6.99 -2.90 3.37
N GLY A 114 7.07 -1.57 3.39
CA GLY A 114 7.20 -0.80 2.16
C GLY A 114 8.54 -1.03 1.47
N VAL A 115 9.65 -1.11 2.20
CA VAL A 115 10.96 -1.46 1.62
C VAL A 115 10.95 -2.88 1.04
N ALA A 116 10.34 -3.85 1.74
CA ALA A 116 10.22 -5.22 1.24
C ALA A 116 9.42 -5.27 -0.08
N CYS A 117 8.30 -4.56 -0.16
CA CYS A 117 7.53 -4.41 -1.40
C CYS A 117 8.37 -3.73 -2.49
N GLY A 118 9.10 -2.67 -2.12
CA GLY A 118 9.97 -1.91 -3.00
C GLY A 118 11.07 -2.76 -3.64
N VAL A 119 11.77 -3.54 -2.82
CA VAL A 119 12.82 -4.48 -3.26
C VAL A 119 12.23 -5.59 -4.12
N TRP A 120 11.07 -6.15 -3.73
CA TRP A 120 10.39 -7.18 -4.51
C TRP A 120 10.07 -6.71 -5.93
N GLY A 121 9.46 -5.53 -6.05
CA GLY A 121 9.15 -4.92 -7.34
C GLY A 121 10.41 -4.55 -8.14
N PHE A 122 11.41 -3.96 -7.50
CA PHE A 122 12.67 -3.59 -8.17
C PHE A 122 13.41 -4.80 -8.77
N TRP A 123 13.33 -5.97 -8.13
CA TRP A 123 13.92 -7.21 -8.64
C TRP A 123 13.10 -7.94 -9.71
N GLY A 124 11.94 -7.39 -10.09
CA GLY A 124 11.02 -8.05 -11.01
C GLY A 124 10.40 -9.30 -10.38
N GLY A 125 10.14 -9.28 -9.07
CA GLY A 125 9.76 -10.46 -8.31
C GLY A 125 8.49 -11.12 -8.85
N THR A 126 7.51 -10.34 -9.28
CA THR A 126 6.28 -10.88 -9.90
C THR A 126 6.51 -11.29 -11.35
N GLY A 127 7.28 -10.53 -12.13
CA GLY A 127 7.62 -10.85 -13.51
C GLY A 127 8.43 -12.13 -13.71
N ARG A 128 9.11 -12.62 -12.67
CA ARG A 128 9.81 -13.92 -12.68
C ARG A 128 8.87 -15.13 -12.75
N GLY A 129 7.59 -14.95 -12.44
CA GLY A 129 6.58 -16.01 -12.49
C GLY A 129 5.88 -16.19 -13.85
N ARG A 130 6.38 -15.49 -14.89
CA ARG A 130 5.86 -15.54 -16.27
C ARG A 130 5.90 -16.92 -16.90
#